data_AF-A0A2H3GIV6-F1
#
_entry.id   AF-A0A2H3GIV6-F1
#
_cell.length_a   1.000
_cell.length_b   1.000
_cell.length_c   1.000
_cell.angle_alpha   90.00
_cell.angle_beta   90.00
_cell.angle_gamma   90.00
#
_symmetry.space_group_name_H-M   'P 1'
#
loop_
_entity.id
_entity.type
_entity.pdbx_description
1 polymer ?
#
loop_
_entity_poly.entity_id
_entity_poly.type
_entity_poly.pdbx_seq_one_letter_code
_entity_poly.pdbx_strand_id
1 'polypeptide(L)'
;MDWTFLRPTGFMDNYKPGFQAKMFLTCWKIALKNKPLQLIAVSDIGYFAAQAFMAPERYKGQAISLAGDELTFDQASMIFEEKTGQGIPLTFRIVAWLVLFFLKGIGAMFKWMQEEGFDANLQELRSNHPHLVKFGTYLETQSGYVLSKQG
;
A
#
# COMPACT_ATOMS: atom_id res chain seq x y z
N MET A 1 18.53 15.12 -21.16
CA MET A 1 17.30 14.31 -21.01
C MET A 1 16.70 14.64 -19.67
N ASP A 2 15.42 14.95 -19.68
CA ASP A 2 14.69 15.33 -18.48
C ASP A 2 13.92 14.10 -18.01
N TRP A 3 14.05 13.75 -16.74
CA TRP A 3 13.50 12.52 -16.18
C TRP A 3 12.98 12.76 -14.76
N THR A 4 12.01 11.94 -14.37
CA THR A 4 11.51 11.84 -13.01
C THR A 4 11.20 10.37 -12.75
N PHE A 5 11.72 9.80 -11.66
CA PHE A 5 11.37 8.44 -11.24
C PHE A 5 10.36 8.48 -10.10
N LEU A 6 9.27 7.74 -10.23
CA LEU A 6 8.34 7.48 -9.14
C LEU A 6 8.57 6.07 -8.61
N ARG A 7 8.83 5.95 -7.31
CA ARG A 7 9.17 4.69 -6.63
C ARG A 7 8.07 4.37 -5.60
N PRO A 8 6.96 3.77 -6.04
CA PRO A 8 5.85 3.49 -5.16
C PRO A 8 6.17 2.35 -4.18
N THR A 9 5.57 2.42 -3.00
CA THR A 9 5.64 1.39 -1.96
C THR A 9 4.61 0.28 -2.20
N GLY A 10 4.12 -0.43 -1.17
CA GLY A 10 3.12 -1.48 -1.35
C GLY A 10 1.77 -0.94 -1.84
N PHE A 11 1.15 -1.55 -2.84
CA PHE A 11 -0.09 -0.99 -3.39
C PHE A 11 -1.29 -1.36 -2.53
N MET A 12 -2.09 -0.36 -2.13
CA MET A 12 -3.37 -0.58 -1.45
C MET A 12 -4.34 -1.38 -2.35
N ASP A 13 -4.25 -1.17 -3.67
CA ASP A 13 -5.02 -1.87 -4.70
C ASP A 13 -4.85 -3.40 -4.71
N ASN A 14 -3.75 -3.93 -4.17
CA ASN A 14 -3.56 -5.38 -4.00
C ASN A 14 -4.53 -5.99 -2.98
N TYR A 15 -5.24 -5.16 -2.20
CA TYR A 15 -6.16 -5.60 -1.16
C TYR A 15 -7.64 -5.54 -1.54
N LYS A 16 -7.98 -5.28 -2.81
CA LYS A 16 -9.38 -5.34 -3.30
C LYS A 16 -10.03 -6.71 -3.04
N PRO A 17 -11.35 -6.78 -2.80
CA PRO A 17 -12.06 -8.02 -2.50
C PRO A 17 -11.70 -9.16 -3.46
N GLY A 18 -11.20 -10.26 -2.91
CA GLY A 18 -10.79 -11.42 -3.70
C GLY A 18 -9.79 -12.32 -2.98
N PHE A 19 -9.49 -13.47 -3.58
CA PHE A 19 -8.55 -14.43 -2.99
C PHE A 19 -7.11 -13.88 -2.94
N GLN A 20 -6.71 -13.10 -3.95
CA GLN A 20 -5.39 -12.47 -3.99
C GLN A 20 -5.17 -11.57 -2.77
N ALA A 21 -6.14 -10.70 -2.43
CA ALA A 21 -6.06 -9.87 -1.24
C ALA A 21 -5.92 -10.69 0.03
N LYS A 22 -6.75 -11.73 0.20
CA LYS A 22 -6.65 -12.64 1.35
C LYS A 22 -5.26 -13.27 1.47
N MET A 23 -4.67 -13.66 0.33
CA MET A 23 -3.32 -14.21 0.28
C MET A 23 -2.27 -13.19 0.73
N PHE A 24 -2.25 -12.00 0.12
CA PHE A 24 -1.28 -10.94 0.45
C PHE A 24 -1.42 -10.44 1.90
N LEU A 25 -2.64 -10.30 2.40
CA LEU A 25 -2.91 -9.95 3.80
C LEU A 25 -2.41 -11.02 4.76
N THR A 26 -2.56 -12.30 4.39
CA THR A 26 -2.03 -13.41 5.20
C THR A 26 -0.51 -13.45 5.16
N CYS A 27 0.11 -13.23 3.99
CA CYS A 27 1.56 -13.09 3.85
C CYS A 27 2.11 -11.92 4.68
N TRP A 28 1.44 -10.76 4.65
CA TRP A 28 1.79 -9.61 5.48
C TRP A 28 1.76 -9.99 6.97
N LYS A 29 0.64 -10.57 7.44
CA LYS A 29 0.49 -10.99 8.85
C LYS A 29 1.60 -11.91 9.33
N ILE A 30 2.01 -12.88 8.50
CA ILE A 30 3.02 -13.88 8.91
C ILE A 30 4.45 -13.38 8.73
N ALA A 31 4.73 -12.57 7.70
CA ALA A 31 6.09 -12.16 7.35
C ALA A 31 6.55 -10.92 8.11
N LEU A 32 5.73 -9.87 8.18
CA LEU A 32 6.17 -8.57 8.73
C LEU A 32 5.97 -8.46 10.25
N LYS A 33 5.15 -9.32 10.86
CA LYS A 33 4.84 -9.29 12.31
C LYS A 33 4.44 -7.86 12.75
N ASN A 34 5.27 -7.20 13.54
CA ASN A 34 5.04 -5.86 14.07
C ASN A 34 5.69 -4.74 13.24
N LYS A 35 6.43 -5.06 12.16
CA LYS A 35 7.06 -4.02 11.34
C LYS A 35 6.00 -3.29 10.52
N PRO A 36 5.98 -1.95 10.55
CA PRO A 36 5.07 -1.19 9.71
C PRO A 36 5.42 -1.35 8.22
N LEU A 37 4.39 -1.28 7.39
CA LEU A 37 4.49 -1.33 5.94
C LEU A 37 3.95 -0.03 5.37
N GLN A 38 4.75 0.63 4.52
CA GLN A 38 4.30 1.77 3.76
C GLN A 38 3.45 1.31 2.56
N LEU A 39 2.31 1.97 2.39
CA LEU A 39 1.33 1.66 1.36
C LEU A 39 0.99 2.91 0.57
N ILE A 40 0.70 2.75 -0.72
CA ILE A 40 0.26 3.83 -1.64
C ILE A 40 -0.96 3.38 -2.45
N ALA A 41 -1.92 4.28 -2.63
CA ALA A 41 -3.04 4.05 -3.56
C ALA A 41 -2.59 4.31 -5.00
N VAL A 42 -3.04 3.50 -5.96
CA VAL A 42 -2.66 3.68 -7.37
C VAL A 42 -3.13 5.05 -7.92
N SER A 43 -4.23 5.58 -7.38
CA SER A 43 -4.74 6.93 -7.67
C SER A 43 -3.72 8.03 -7.35
N ASP A 44 -3.01 7.92 -6.22
CA ASP A 44 -1.99 8.88 -5.81
C ASP A 44 -0.72 8.79 -6.69
N ILE A 45 -0.35 7.60 -7.16
CA ILE A 45 0.73 7.44 -8.15
C ILE A 45 0.38 8.23 -9.42
N GLY A 46 -0.87 8.13 -9.87
CA GLY A 46 -1.39 8.91 -11.00
C GLY A 46 -1.31 10.41 -10.76
N TYR A 47 -1.65 10.88 -9.55
CA TYR A 47 -1.50 12.29 -9.17
C TYR A 47 -0.06 12.76 -9.32
N PHE A 48 0.91 12.07 -8.71
CA PHE A 48 2.33 12.48 -8.79
C PHE A 48 2.90 12.37 -10.20
N ALA A 49 2.46 11.39 -10.99
CA ALA A 49 2.83 11.30 -12.40
C ALA A 49 2.34 12.51 -13.20
N ALA A 50 1.08 12.91 -13.01
CA ALA A 50 0.53 14.10 -13.64
C ALA A 50 1.28 15.38 -13.20
N GLN A 51 1.62 15.52 -11.92
CA GLN A 51 2.40 16.66 -11.41
C GLN A 51 3.79 16.73 -12.04
N ALA A 52 4.47 15.59 -12.22
CA ALA A 52 5.78 15.55 -12.88
C ALA A 52 5.73 16.09 -14.32
N PHE A 53 4.64 15.84 -15.05
CA PHE A 53 4.43 16.38 -16.40
C PHE A 53 3.97 17.83 -16.43
N MET A 54 3.11 18.25 -15.49
CA MET A 54 2.56 19.62 -15.47
C MET A 54 3.54 20.65 -14.89
N ALA A 55 4.47 20.23 -14.04
CA ALA A 55 5.48 21.09 -13.41
C ALA A 55 6.90 20.51 -13.56
N PRO A 56 7.41 20.32 -14.79
CA PRO A 56 8.67 19.60 -15.04
C PRO A 56 9.86 20.25 -14.34
N GLU A 57 9.93 21.58 -14.26
CA GLU A 57 11.01 22.29 -13.54
C GLU A 57 11.08 21.93 -12.05
N ARG A 58 9.94 21.55 -11.45
CA ARG A 58 9.88 21.15 -10.05
C ARG A 58 10.34 19.70 -9.83
N TYR A 59 10.23 18.83 -10.83
CA TYR A 59 10.37 17.37 -10.67
C TYR A 59 11.51 16.75 -11.50
N LYS A 60 12.07 17.51 -12.43
CA LYS A 60 13.19 17.08 -13.28
C LYS A 60 14.39 16.70 -12.43
N GLY A 61 14.99 15.55 -12.75
CA GLY A 61 16.17 15.02 -12.08
C GLY A 61 15.89 14.40 -10.71
N GLN A 62 14.63 14.09 -10.39
CA GLN A 62 14.25 13.57 -9.06
C GLN A 62 13.77 12.13 -9.10
N ALA A 63 14.08 11.39 -8.04
CA ALA A 63 13.57 10.05 -7.77
C ALA A 63 12.77 10.05 -6.47
N ILE A 64 11.44 10.06 -6.60
CA ILE A 64 10.51 10.31 -5.49
C ILE A 64 9.94 8.99 -5.02
N SER A 65 10.14 8.67 -3.73
CA SER A 65 9.49 7.52 -3.10
C SER A 65 8.07 7.88 -2.70
N LEU A 66 7.09 7.03 -3.00
CA LEU A 66 5.66 7.33 -2.78
C LEU A 66 5.01 6.38 -1.78
N ALA A 67 4.50 6.93 -0.69
CA ALA A 67 3.64 6.27 0.28
C ALA A 67 2.48 7.21 0.63
N GLY A 68 1.29 6.65 0.88
CA GLY A 68 0.11 7.34 1.39
C GLY A 68 -0.19 7.04 2.86
N ASP A 69 0.23 5.88 3.35
CA ASP A 69 0.09 5.48 4.75
C ASP A 69 1.23 4.56 5.19
N GLU A 70 1.40 4.40 6.50
CA GLU A 70 2.38 3.49 7.09
C GLU A 70 1.78 2.80 8.32
N LEU A 71 1.58 1.48 8.24
CA LEU A 71 0.78 0.75 9.22
C LEU A 71 1.41 -0.60 9.56
N THR A 72 1.32 -1.02 10.82
CA THR A 72 1.49 -2.43 11.18
C THR A 72 0.27 -3.24 10.74
N PHE A 73 0.40 -4.57 10.71
CA PHE A 73 -0.74 -5.43 10.38
C PHE A 73 -1.91 -5.24 11.36
N ASP A 74 -1.62 -5.06 12.65
CA ASP A 74 -2.66 -4.88 13.67
C ASP A 74 -3.38 -3.53 13.51
N GLN A 75 -2.65 -2.45 13.20
CA GLN A 75 -3.26 -1.15 12.88
C GLN A 75 -4.13 -1.25 11.62
N ALA A 76 -3.63 -1.90 10.57
CA ALA A 76 -4.40 -2.14 9.35
C ALA A 76 -5.67 -2.96 9.64
N SER A 77 -5.59 -3.99 10.49
CA SER A 77 -6.73 -4.81 10.89
C SER A 77 -7.78 -4.01 11.66
N MET A 78 -7.35 -3.16 12.60
CA MET A 78 -8.25 -2.28 13.36
C MET A 78 -8.96 -1.27 12.46
N ILE A 79 -8.20 -0.59 11.58
CA ILE A 79 -8.76 0.37 10.62
C ILE A 79 -9.73 -0.34 9.67
N PHE A 80 -9.39 -1.55 9.24
CA PHE A 80 -10.26 -2.33 8.36
C PHE A 80 -11.60 -2.64 9.01
N GLU A 81 -11.59 -3.10 10.26
CA GLU A 81 -12.80 -3.36 11.04
C GLU A 81 -13.62 -2.08 11.28
N GLU A 82 -12.96 -0.99 11.66
CA GLU A 82 -13.61 0.31 11.88
C GLU A 82 -14.32 0.82 10.62
N LYS A 83 -13.66 0.74 9.45
CA LYS A 83 -14.17 1.35 8.21
C LYS A 83 -15.13 0.46 7.44
N THR A 84 -14.98 -0.86 7.52
CA THR A 84 -15.79 -1.81 6.74
C THR A 84 -16.86 -2.52 7.57
N GLY A 85 -16.75 -2.52 8.89
CA GLY A 85 -17.59 -3.30 9.79
C GLY A 85 -17.31 -4.81 9.75
N GLN A 86 -16.23 -5.23 9.09
CA GLN A 86 -15.84 -6.63 8.92
C GLN A 86 -14.38 -6.82 9.32
N GLY A 87 -14.01 -7.99 9.83
CA GLY A 87 -12.61 -8.31 10.07
C GLY A 87 -11.80 -8.39 8.77
N ILE A 88 -10.51 -8.06 8.85
CA ILE A 88 -9.60 -8.13 7.69
C ILE A 88 -9.58 -9.55 7.12
N PRO A 89 -9.85 -9.74 5.81
CA PRO A 89 -10.09 -11.07 5.27
C PRO A 89 -8.75 -11.81 5.08
N LEU A 90 -8.61 -12.95 5.76
CA LEU A 90 -7.42 -13.81 5.71
C LEU A 90 -7.73 -15.16 5.03
N THR A 91 -6.67 -15.87 4.64
CA THR A 91 -6.73 -17.24 4.12
C THR A 91 -5.89 -18.19 4.97
N PHE A 92 -5.77 -19.44 4.53
CA PHE A 92 -5.02 -20.48 5.23
C PHE A 92 -3.53 -20.13 5.35
N ARG A 93 -3.06 -20.10 6.60
CA ARG A 93 -1.64 -19.80 6.93
C ARG A 93 -0.66 -20.72 6.24
N ILE A 94 -1.00 -22.01 6.10
CA ILE A 94 -0.15 -23.00 5.43
C ILE A 94 0.11 -22.63 3.97
N VAL A 95 -0.90 -22.12 3.26
CA VAL A 95 -0.76 -21.72 1.86
C VAL A 95 0.12 -20.49 1.73
N ALA A 96 -0.09 -19.48 2.60
CA ALA A 96 0.75 -18.29 2.63
C ALA A 96 2.22 -18.62 2.98
N TRP A 97 2.45 -19.55 3.90
CA TRP A 97 3.79 -20.03 4.23
C TRP A 97 4.46 -20.73 3.05
N LEU A 98 3.74 -21.61 2.33
CA LEU A 98 4.24 -22.24 1.10
C LEU A 98 4.56 -21.21 0.02
N VAL A 99 3.71 -20.19 -0.14
CA VAL A 99 3.95 -19.07 -1.07
C VAL A 99 5.25 -18.34 -0.71
N LEU A 100 5.44 -17.95 0.54
CA LEU A 100 6.68 -17.27 0.97
C LEU A 100 7.93 -18.14 0.81
N PHE A 101 7.81 -19.46 0.98
CA PHE A 101 8.95 -20.36 0.91
C PHE A 101 9.31 -20.76 -0.54
N PHE A 102 8.33 -21.13 -1.36
CA PHE A 102 8.56 -21.66 -2.71
C PHE A 102 8.63 -20.58 -3.78
N LEU A 103 7.87 -19.47 -3.64
CA LEU A 103 7.91 -18.37 -4.61
C LEU A 103 8.97 -17.35 -4.20
N LYS A 104 10.22 -17.64 -4.58
CA LYS A 104 11.41 -16.84 -4.21
C LYS A 104 11.23 -15.33 -4.40
N GLY A 105 10.55 -14.89 -5.45
CA GLY A 105 10.29 -13.46 -5.69
C GLY A 105 9.43 -12.82 -4.58
N ILE A 106 8.32 -13.46 -4.22
CA ILE A 106 7.42 -12.97 -3.16
C ILE A 106 8.08 -13.11 -1.79
N GLY A 107 8.73 -14.25 -1.53
CA GLY A 107 9.47 -14.49 -0.29
C GLY A 107 10.57 -13.45 -0.05
N ALA A 108 11.40 -13.19 -1.06
CA ALA A 108 12.45 -12.17 -0.99
C ALA A 108 11.89 -10.76 -0.79
N MET A 109 10.79 -10.41 -1.47
CA MET A 109 10.13 -9.13 -1.30
C MET A 109 9.66 -8.90 0.15
N PHE A 110 8.92 -9.86 0.73
CA PHE A 110 8.46 -9.74 2.12
C PHE A 110 9.62 -9.80 3.13
N LYS A 111 10.67 -10.56 2.84
CA LYS A 111 11.88 -10.57 3.66
C LYS A 111 12.56 -9.19 3.65
N TRP A 112 12.75 -8.59 2.48
CA TRP A 112 13.30 -7.24 2.35
C TRP A 112 12.43 -6.19 3.05
N MET A 113 11.11 -6.28 2.93
CA MET A 113 10.19 -5.41 3.67
C MET A 113 10.38 -5.55 5.20
N GLN A 114 10.60 -6.78 5.69
CA GLN A 114 10.83 -7.05 7.10
C GLN A 114 12.20 -6.57 7.58
N GLU A 115 13.25 -6.68 6.79
CA GLU A 115 14.63 -6.33 7.19
C GLU A 115 14.90 -4.83 6.97
N GLU A 116 14.71 -4.33 5.76
CA GLU A 116 14.98 -2.94 5.38
C GLU A 116 13.68 -2.10 5.37
N GLY A 117 12.72 -2.46 4.52
CA GLY A 117 11.47 -1.72 4.37
C GLY A 117 11.59 -0.49 3.46
N PHE A 118 10.50 0.24 3.33
CA PHE A 118 10.46 1.49 2.57
C PHE A 118 10.80 2.69 3.45
N ASP A 119 11.25 3.78 2.83
CA ASP A 119 11.62 5.03 3.51
C ASP A 119 11.08 6.26 2.76
N ALA A 120 9.80 6.22 2.36
CA ALA A 120 9.16 7.38 1.75
C ALA A 120 8.80 8.43 2.82
N ASN A 121 9.08 9.70 2.53
CA ASN A 121 8.77 10.80 3.43
C ASN A 121 7.28 11.19 3.36
N LEU A 122 6.46 10.55 4.20
CA LEU A 122 5.02 10.80 4.26
C LEU A 122 4.65 12.27 4.57
N GLN A 123 5.44 12.97 5.39
CA GLN A 123 5.17 14.37 5.74
C GLN A 123 5.33 15.29 4.53
N GLU A 124 6.39 15.08 3.75
CA GLU A 124 6.64 15.83 2.51
C GLU A 124 5.57 15.51 1.46
N LEU A 125 5.23 14.24 1.27
CA LEU A 125 4.21 13.82 0.31
C LEU A 125 2.84 14.43 0.66
N ARG A 126 2.46 14.47 1.94
CA ARG A 126 1.22 15.12 2.39
C ARG A 126 1.24 16.64 2.21
N SER A 127 2.39 17.27 2.38
CA SER A 127 2.54 18.71 2.13
C SER A 127 2.33 19.03 0.64
N ASN A 128 2.78 18.14 -0.25
CA ASN A 128 2.61 18.27 -1.70
C ASN A 128 1.23 17.81 -2.20
N HIS A 129 0.60 16.88 -1.50
CA HIS A 129 -0.72 16.35 -1.79
C HIS A 129 -1.53 16.21 -0.48
N PRO A 130 -2.23 17.27 -0.03
CA PRO A 130 -2.98 17.23 1.23
C PRO A 130 -4.07 16.14 1.29
N HIS A 131 -4.56 15.71 0.12
CA HIS A 131 -5.58 14.66 -0.04
C HIS A 131 -5.00 13.25 -0.24
N LEU A 132 -3.71 13.06 -0.01
CA LEU A 132 -3.02 11.77 -0.11
C LEU A 132 -3.76 10.68 0.66
N VAL A 133 -4.11 9.62 -0.05
CA VAL A 133 -5.07 8.62 0.40
C VAL A 133 -4.46 7.77 1.52
N LYS A 134 -5.10 7.80 2.69
CA LYS A 134 -4.82 6.88 3.80
C LYS A 134 -5.50 5.54 3.56
N PHE A 135 -5.03 4.49 4.23
CA PHE A 135 -5.62 3.16 4.11
C PHE A 135 -7.12 3.14 4.47
N GLY A 136 -7.52 3.84 5.54
CA GLY A 136 -8.93 3.96 5.91
C GLY A 136 -9.79 4.63 4.83
N THR A 137 -9.32 5.75 4.27
CA THR A 137 -10.00 6.44 3.16
C THR A 137 -10.06 5.57 1.91
N TYR A 138 -8.98 4.83 1.60
CA TYR A 138 -8.96 3.87 0.51
C TYR A 138 -10.05 2.79 0.69
N LEU A 139 -10.21 2.26 1.90
CA LEU A 139 -11.24 1.26 2.21
C LEU A 139 -12.65 1.78 1.94
N GLU A 140 -12.93 3.02 2.33
CA GLU A 140 -14.26 3.63 2.17
C GLU A 140 -14.57 4.01 0.71
N THR A 141 -13.55 4.41 -0.07
CA THR A 141 -13.77 5.10 -1.35
C THR A 141 -13.33 4.32 -2.59
N GLN A 142 -12.36 3.42 -2.48
CA GLN A 142 -11.65 2.82 -3.63
C GLN A 142 -11.53 1.29 -3.56
N SER A 143 -11.69 0.70 -2.37
CA SER A 143 -11.44 -0.73 -2.16
C SER A 143 -12.54 -1.65 -2.67
N GLY A 144 -13.80 -1.18 -2.64
CA GLY A 144 -14.98 -2.01 -2.92
C GLY A 144 -15.48 -2.86 -1.74
N TYR A 145 -14.92 -2.72 -0.52
CA TYR A 145 -15.47 -3.38 0.69
C TYR A 145 -16.68 -2.65 1.26
N VAL A 146 -16.66 -1.31 1.26
CA VAL A 146 -17.80 -0.49 1.61
C VAL A 146 -18.60 -0.30 0.34
N LEU A 147 -19.72 -1.03 0.20
CA LEU A 147 -20.69 -0.73 -0.85
C LEU A 147 -21.11 0.72 -0.65
N SER A 148 -20.91 1.57 -1.66
CA SER A 148 -21.48 2.91 -1.63
C SER A 148 -22.98 2.74 -1.37
N LYS A 149 -23.48 3.24 -0.24
CA LYS A 149 -24.90 3.59 -0.12
C LYS A 149 -25.16 4.75 -1.09
N GLN A 150 -25.14 4.47 -2.39
CA GLN A 150 -25.72 5.32 -3.40
C GLN A 150 -27.15 4.82 -3.55
N GLY A 151 -28.08 5.61 -3.00
CA GLY A 151 -29.51 5.47 -3.23
C GLY A 151 -29.91 5.87 -4.64
#